data_AF-A0A2G9S1E1-F1
#
_entry.id   AF-A0A2G9S1E1-F1
#
_cell.length_a   1.000
_cell.length_b   1.000
_cell.length_c   1.000
_cell.angle_alpha   90.00
_cell.angle_beta   90.00
_cell.angle_gamma   90.00
#
_symmetry.space_group_name_H-M   'P 1'
#
loop_
_entity.id
_entity.type
_entity.pdbx_description
1 polymer ?
#
loop_
_entity_poly.entity_id
_entity_poly.type
_entity_poly.pdbx_seq_one_letter_code
_entity_poly.pdbx_strand_id
1 'polypeptide(L)'
;MPNPHKPCLAPTALQKVLDECQNLRSCQLPVNSRVFGLDPCPGTTKYLLVSYKCKPTEYKSTSVCENHELKLHCKEPKLLNIYSAVYGHFAHEKNTCSTDRDQGMPYGECKGNI
;
A
#
# COMPACT_ATOMS: atom_id res chain seq x y z
N MET A 1 -10.56 42.52 -10.81
CA MET A 1 -11.28 41.80 -9.73
C MET A 1 -11.01 40.30 -9.90
N PRO A 2 -10.39 39.61 -8.93
CA PRO A 2 -10.09 38.18 -9.07
C PRO A 2 -11.36 37.34 -8.90
N ASN A 3 -11.58 36.44 -9.85
CA ASN A 3 -12.73 35.57 -10.00
C ASN A 3 -12.89 34.61 -8.79
N PRO A 4 -14.05 34.56 -8.09
CA PRO A 4 -14.26 33.77 -6.87
C PRO A 4 -14.23 32.25 -7.07
N HIS A 5 -14.10 31.78 -8.32
CA HIS A 5 -14.01 30.36 -8.66
C HIS A 5 -12.58 29.87 -8.99
N LYS A 6 -11.53 30.66 -8.73
CA LYS A 6 -10.16 30.17 -8.94
C LYS A 6 -9.71 29.31 -7.75
N PRO A 7 -9.37 28.02 -7.97
CA PRO A 7 -8.86 27.16 -6.92
C PRO A 7 -7.51 27.68 -6.43
N CYS A 8 -7.44 27.97 -5.14
CA CYS A 8 -6.24 28.43 -4.48
C CYS A 8 -5.45 27.25 -3.90
N LEU A 9 -4.64 26.63 -4.74
CA LEU A 9 -3.93 25.39 -4.41
C LEU A 9 -2.43 25.56 -4.61
N ALA A 10 -1.63 25.07 -3.67
CA ALA A 10 -0.19 24.99 -3.83
C ALA A 10 0.15 23.76 -4.70
N PRO A 11 0.72 23.91 -5.91
CA PRO A 11 1.02 22.78 -6.80
C PRO A 11 2.11 21.86 -6.24
N THR A 12 2.91 22.37 -5.30
CA THR A 12 3.98 21.67 -4.57
C THR A 12 3.46 20.78 -3.44
N ALA A 13 2.17 20.87 -3.07
CA ALA A 13 1.63 20.20 -1.89
C ALA A 13 1.78 18.67 -1.96
N LEU A 14 1.41 18.07 -3.09
CA LEU A 14 1.54 16.63 -3.29
C LEU A 14 3.01 16.20 -3.21
N GLN A 15 3.90 16.92 -3.91
CA GLN A 15 5.32 16.58 -3.93
C GLN A 15 5.91 16.61 -2.52
N LYS A 16 5.61 17.65 -1.72
CA LYS A 16 6.10 17.78 -0.34
C LYS A 16 5.60 16.70 0.59
N VAL A 17 4.32 16.31 0.47
CA VAL A 17 3.79 15.20 1.28
C VAL A 17 4.41 13.88 0.86
N LEU A 18 4.67 13.65 -0.43
CA LEU A 18 5.37 12.46 -0.90
C LEU A 18 6.81 12.42 -0.39
N ASP A 19 7.55 13.52 -0.49
CA ASP A 19 8.94 13.63 -0.06
C ASP A 19 9.11 13.29 1.43
N GLU A 20 8.15 13.70 2.27
CA GLU A 20 8.24 13.61 3.73
C GLU A 20 7.56 12.37 4.32
N CYS A 21 6.55 11.80 3.64
CA CYS A 21 5.69 10.77 4.23
C CYS A 21 5.66 9.44 3.47
N GLN A 22 6.05 9.42 2.19
CA GLN A 22 5.96 8.21 1.40
C GLN A 22 6.89 7.13 1.98
N ASN A 23 6.38 5.89 2.07
CA ASN A 23 7.09 4.71 2.57
C ASN A 23 7.50 4.75 4.05
N LEU A 24 7.11 5.77 4.81
CA LEU A 24 7.33 5.81 6.24
C LEU A 24 6.15 5.20 6.99
N ARG A 25 6.45 4.51 8.10
CA ARG A 25 5.43 4.06 9.05
C ARG A 25 4.82 5.23 9.81
N SER A 26 5.57 6.33 9.91
CA SER A 26 5.17 7.57 10.57
C SER A 26 6.02 8.71 10.00
N CYS A 27 5.39 9.85 9.72
CA CYS A 27 6.02 11.08 9.27
C CYS A 27 5.35 12.27 9.98
N GLN A 28 6.03 13.41 10.03
CA GLN A 28 5.48 14.66 10.54
C GLN A 28 5.94 15.81 9.64
N LEU A 29 5.00 16.63 9.17
CA LEU A 29 5.30 17.75 8.27
C LEU A 29 4.57 19.02 8.75
N PRO A 30 5.29 20.12 9.02
CA PRO A 30 4.64 21.38 9.37
C PRO A 30 3.85 21.96 8.19
N VAL A 31 2.57 22.31 8.42
CA VAL A 31 1.68 22.84 7.37
C VAL A 31 1.78 24.37 7.30
N ASN A 32 2.72 24.88 6.52
CA ASN A 32 2.89 26.32 6.30
C ASN A 32 3.55 26.64 4.94
N SER A 33 3.57 27.93 4.58
CA SER A 33 4.18 28.41 3.34
C SER A 33 5.70 28.19 3.26
N ARG A 34 6.41 28.03 4.38
CA ARG A 34 7.85 27.70 4.32
C ARG A 34 8.08 26.31 3.72
N VAL A 35 7.16 25.39 3.98
CA VAL A 35 7.20 24.01 3.46
C VAL A 35 6.64 23.93 2.04
N PHE A 36 5.49 24.55 1.81
CA PHE A 36 4.76 24.47 0.54
C PHE A 36 5.18 25.54 -0.49
N GLY A 37 6.09 26.45 -0.16
CA GLY A 37 6.57 27.50 -1.06
C GLY A 37 5.68 28.75 -1.06
N LEU A 38 5.64 29.46 -2.19
CA LEU A 38 4.90 30.71 -2.29
C LEU A 38 3.43 30.53 -1.85
N ASP A 39 2.97 31.41 -0.96
CA ASP A 39 1.60 31.35 -0.45
C ASP A 39 0.62 31.57 -1.62
N PRO A 40 -0.23 30.57 -1.95
CA PRO A 40 -1.13 30.67 -3.10
C PRO A 40 -2.25 31.71 -2.88
N CYS A 41 -2.60 32.04 -1.62
CA CYS A 41 -3.57 33.09 -1.27
C CYS A 41 -3.23 33.73 0.09
N PRO A 42 -2.47 34.82 0.10
CA PRO A 42 -2.20 35.57 1.32
C PRO A 42 -3.50 36.07 1.98
N GLY A 43 -3.55 36.06 3.32
CA GLY A 43 -4.70 36.56 4.08
C GLY A 43 -5.88 35.58 4.21
N THR A 44 -5.85 34.43 3.53
CA THR A 44 -6.85 33.37 3.67
C THR A 44 -6.31 32.23 4.53
N THR A 45 -7.16 31.70 5.42
CA THR A 45 -6.88 30.45 6.15
C THR A 45 -6.81 29.28 5.18
N LYS A 46 -5.69 28.56 5.21
CA LYS A 46 -5.40 27.43 4.31
C LYS A 46 -5.42 26.10 5.07
N TYR A 47 -5.68 25.03 4.35
CA TYR A 47 -5.66 23.66 4.88
C TYR A 47 -4.92 22.73 3.91
N LEU A 48 -4.42 21.62 4.42
CA LEU A 48 -3.83 20.53 3.64
C LEU A 48 -4.77 19.33 3.70
N LEU A 49 -5.27 18.88 2.54
CA LEU A 49 -6.04 17.65 2.41
C LEU A 49 -5.17 16.56 1.78
N VAL A 50 -5.03 15.41 2.45
CA VAL A 50 -4.18 14.28 2.01
C VAL A 50 -5.02 13.01 1.97
N SER A 51 -4.93 12.27 0.85
CA SER A 51 -5.49 10.92 0.71
C SER A 51 -4.34 9.90 0.62
N TYR A 52 -4.25 8.96 1.56
CA TYR A 52 -3.16 7.99 1.64
C TYR A 52 -3.65 6.55 1.89
N LYS A 53 -2.81 5.55 1.60
CA LYS A 53 -3.02 4.13 1.92
C LYS A 53 -1.75 3.53 2.50
N CYS A 54 -1.84 2.85 3.64
CA CYS A 54 -0.72 2.10 4.21
C CYS A 54 -0.59 0.73 3.53
N LYS A 55 0.59 0.40 3.01
CA LYS A 55 0.91 -0.92 2.45
C LYS A 55 1.54 -1.82 3.53
N PRO A 56 1.41 -3.15 3.44
CA PRO A 56 2.19 -4.05 4.27
C PRO A 56 3.65 -3.99 3.80
N THR A 57 4.59 -4.31 4.69
CA THR A 57 5.99 -4.45 4.27
C THR A 57 6.23 -5.71 3.43
N GLU A 58 5.29 -6.66 3.41
CA GLU A 58 5.42 -7.94 2.69
C GLU A 58 4.04 -8.52 2.36
N TYR A 59 3.78 -8.81 1.08
CA TYR A 59 2.62 -9.59 0.65
C TYR A 59 3.06 -11.04 0.50
N LYS A 60 2.55 -11.94 1.35
CA LYS A 60 2.78 -13.38 1.24
C LYS A 60 1.49 -14.08 0.84
N SER A 61 1.52 -14.78 -0.28
CA SER A 61 0.49 -15.71 -0.68
C SER A 61 1.00 -17.11 -0.47
N THR A 62 0.24 -17.93 0.26
CA THR A 62 0.53 -19.36 0.43
C THR A 62 -0.76 -20.12 0.20
N SER A 63 -0.65 -21.27 -0.45
CA SER A 63 -1.76 -22.20 -0.64
C SER A 63 -1.45 -23.49 0.10
N VAL A 64 -2.48 -24.11 0.65
CA VAL A 64 -2.39 -25.39 1.34
C VAL A 64 -3.52 -26.26 0.84
N CYS A 65 -3.21 -27.53 0.57
CA CYS A 65 -4.17 -28.49 0.04
C CYS A 65 -5.16 -28.93 1.12
N GLU A 66 -6.29 -29.50 0.67
CA GLU A 66 -7.28 -30.07 1.57
C GLU A 66 -6.64 -31.11 2.51
N ASN A 67 -7.06 -31.12 3.78
CA ASN A 67 -6.52 -31.98 4.85
C ASN A 67 -5.07 -31.68 5.30
N HIS A 68 -4.42 -30.62 4.80
CA HIS A 68 -3.13 -30.15 5.31
C HIS A 68 -3.29 -28.91 6.21
N GLU A 69 -2.32 -28.67 7.09
CA GLU A 69 -2.32 -27.55 8.03
C GLU A 69 -1.62 -26.30 7.46
N LEU A 70 -2.30 -25.14 7.50
CA LEU A 70 -1.73 -23.86 7.11
C LEU A 70 -0.86 -23.26 8.22
N LYS A 71 0.45 -23.09 7.94
CA LYS A 71 1.41 -22.46 8.87
C LYS A 71 1.89 -21.12 8.33
N LEU A 72 1.43 -20.06 8.98
CA LEU A 72 1.86 -18.69 8.71
C LEU A 72 2.79 -18.22 9.83
N HIS A 73 3.94 -17.67 9.47
CA HIS A 73 4.89 -17.15 10.46
C HIS A 73 5.56 -15.86 9.96
N CYS A 74 5.55 -14.84 10.82
CA CYS A 74 6.33 -13.63 10.65
C CYS A 74 7.34 -13.56 11.80
N LYS A 75 8.60 -13.26 11.47
CA LYS A 75 9.64 -13.01 12.46
C LYS A 75 9.34 -11.70 13.20
N GLU A 76 9.49 -11.68 14.53
CA GLU A 76 9.37 -10.48 15.34
C GLU A 76 10.29 -9.35 14.82
N PRO A 77 9.87 -8.06 14.85
CA PRO A 77 8.60 -7.52 15.34
C PRO A 77 7.50 -7.45 14.25
N LYS A 78 7.63 -8.21 13.16
CA LYS A 78 6.65 -8.22 12.08
C LYS A 78 5.44 -9.06 12.48
N LEU A 79 4.26 -8.60 12.09
CA LEU A 79 3.01 -9.31 12.25
C LEU A 79 2.52 -9.78 10.88
N LEU A 80 1.75 -10.87 10.86
CA LEU A 80 1.08 -11.32 9.65
C LEU A 80 0.04 -10.28 9.22
N ASN A 81 0.03 -9.94 7.93
CA ASN A 81 -0.95 -9.04 7.34
C ASN A 81 -1.54 -9.69 6.08
N ILE A 82 -2.78 -10.21 6.19
CA ILE A 82 -3.44 -11.02 5.17
C ILE A 82 -4.34 -10.14 4.32
N TYR A 83 -4.17 -10.15 2.99
CA TYR A 83 -4.91 -9.29 2.06
C TYR A 83 -6.05 -9.98 1.34
N SER A 84 -5.93 -11.29 1.12
CA SER A 84 -6.93 -12.12 0.48
C SER A 84 -6.72 -13.59 0.85
N ALA A 85 -7.79 -14.38 0.86
CA ALA A 85 -7.77 -15.82 1.03
C ALA A 85 -8.93 -16.43 0.25
N VAL A 86 -8.70 -17.58 -0.39
CA VAL A 86 -9.71 -18.30 -1.16
C VAL A 86 -9.59 -19.78 -0.84
N TYR A 87 -10.71 -20.43 -0.52
CA TYR A 87 -10.84 -21.89 -0.42
C TYR A 87 -11.77 -22.38 -1.52
N GLY A 88 -11.26 -23.22 -2.40
CA GLY A 88 -12.00 -23.71 -3.57
C GLY A 88 -11.07 -24.36 -4.57
N HIS A 89 -11.61 -24.68 -5.74
CA HIS A 89 -10.86 -25.31 -6.82
C HIS A 89 -10.75 -24.35 -8.01
N PHE A 90 -9.54 -23.92 -8.35
CA PHE A 90 -9.29 -23.17 -9.59
C PHE A 90 -9.00 -24.16 -10.72
N ALA A 91 -9.97 -24.33 -11.63
CA ALA A 91 -9.93 -25.32 -12.69
C ALA A 91 -8.89 -25.05 -13.81
N HIS A 92 -8.07 -24.00 -13.71
CA HIS A 92 -7.20 -23.57 -14.80
C HIS A 92 -5.84 -22.99 -14.38
N GLU A 93 -5.34 -23.38 -13.21
CA GLU A 93 -3.96 -23.08 -12.80
C GLU A 93 -3.22 -24.38 -12.57
N LYS A 94 -2.00 -24.46 -13.08
CA LYS A 94 -1.17 -25.67 -13.10
C LYS A 94 -0.71 -26.01 -11.68
N ASN A 95 -1.62 -26.60 -10.91
CA ASN A 95 -1.38 -27.74 -10.05
C ASN A 95 -0.42 -27.51 -8.86
N THR A 96 -0.71 -26.48 -8.04
CA THR A 96 -0.05 -26.29 -6.72
C THR A 96 -0.37 -27.41 -5.73
N CYS A 97 -1.47 -28.14 -5.95
CA CYS A 97 -1.81 -29.39 -5.27
C CYS A 97 -1.84 -30.52 -6.30
N SER A 98 -0.69 -30.83 -6.92
CA SER A 98 -0.52 -32.06 -7.70
C SER A 98 -0.29 -33.23 -6.77
N THR A 99 -1.02 -34.30 -6.95
CA THR A 99 -0.77 -35.57 -6.27
C THR A 99 0.50 -36.22 -6.85
N ASP A 100 1.70 -35.87 -6.36
CA ASP A 100 2.83 -36.82 -6.21
C ASP A 100 4.02 -36.20 -5.41
N ARG A 101 4.38 -36.90 -4.32
CA ARG A 101 5.67 -36.99 -3.62
C ARG A 101 6.56 -35.74 -3.45
N ASP A 102 6.63 -35.30 -2.19
CA ASP A 102 7.83 -34.87 -1.47
C ASP A 102 9.00 -34.29 -2.31
N GLN A 103 8.93 -33.00 -2.61
CA GLN A 103 10.12 -32.14 -2.57
C GLN A 103 9.66 -30.70 -2.32
N GLY A 104 10.18 -30.10 -1.24
CA GLY A 104 9.95 -28.71 -0.93
C GLY A 104 10.40 -27.75 -2.03
N MET A 105 9.83 -26.53 -1.96
CA MET A 105 10.11 -25.32 -2.74
C MET A 105 9.50 -25.29 -4.16
N PRO A 106 9.20 -24.11 -4.76
CA PRO A 106 9.71 -22.77 -4.44
C PRO A 106 8.65 -21.65 -4.42
N TYR A 107 9.12 -20.47 -4.01
CA TYR A 107 8.60 -19.16 -4.41
C TYR A 107 7.87 -19.20 -5.77
N GLY A 108 6.61 -18.75 -5.79
CA GLY A 108 5.80 -18.63 -7.01
C GLY A 108 5.07 -17.30 -7.01
N GLU A 109 5.61 -16.36 -7.77
CA GLU A 109 5.06 -15.03 -8.03
C GLU A 109 3.71 -15.13 -8.75
N CYS A 110 2.69 -14.42 -8.28
CA CYS A 110 1.49 -14.19 -9.09
C CYS A 110 1.54 -12.78 -9.68
N LYS A 111 1.92 -12.71 -10.97
CA LYS A 111 1.72 -11.54 -11.84
C LYS A 111 0.22 -11.23 -11.90
N GLY A 112 -0.12 -9.97 -11.62
CA GLY A 112 -1.48 -9.45 -11.74
C GLY A 112 -1.94 -9.36 -13.19
N ASN A 113 -3.18 -8.91 -13.40
CA ASN A 113 -3.55 -8.08 -14.55
C ASN A 113 -4.94 -7.42 -14.37
N ILE A 114 -4.93 -6.12 -14.70
CA ILE A 114 -5.94 -5.14 -15.12
C ILE A 114 -7.28 -5.00 -14.39
#